data_AF-N8YI07-F1
#
_entry.id   AF-N8YI07-F1
#
_cell.length_a   1.000
_cell.length_b   1.000
_cell.length_c   1.000
_cell.angle_alpha   90.00
_cell.angle_beta   90.00
_cell.angle_gamma   90.00
#
_symmetry.space_group_name_H-M   'P 1'
#
loop_
_entity.id
_entity.type
_entity.pdbx_description
1 polymer ?
#
loop_
_entity_poly.entity_id
_entity_poly.type
_entity_poly.pdbx_seq_one_letter_code
_entity_poly.pdbx_strand_id
1 'polypeptide(L)'
;MHLVQRVAAVVLTLGLSAGLVGCGFHLKGTNAQATPLVYTKLQLVLPANTEDLEKKLSVYLTATGVQLSNSSDAYVLRVLDYKPVRHELNGKLVETLLRLSVTFQIEDKQGNPITEPRTLNASRSYQYDVATVNTDDQQYKYLSQILIDDIAQQMSRQIAANRLPKARTLSTQPVAQ
;
A
#
# COMPACT_ATOMS: atom_id res chain seq x y z
N MET A 1 21.72 56.95 7.55
CA MET A 1 20.47 56.14 7.49
C MET A 1 20.55 54.96 6.52
N HIS A 2 21.32 55.02 5.41
CA HIS A 2 21.43 53.90 4.46
C HIS A 2 22.21 52.66 4.97
N LEU A 3 23.12 52.81 5.94
CA LEU A 3 23.90 51.68 6.45
C LEU A 3 23.03 50.69 7.25
N VAL A 4 22.18 51.21 8.15
CA VAL A 4 21.26 50.41 8.97
C VAL A 4 20.24 49.66 8.10
N GLN A 5 19.74 50.32 7.05
CA GLN A 5 18.77 49.75 6.13
C GLN A 5 19.38 48.63 5.26
N ARG A 6 20.66 48.76 4.89
CA ARG A 6 21.41 47.71 4.17
C ARG A 6 21.73 46.52 5.05
N VAL A 7 22.11 46.74 6.31
CA VAL A 7 22.38 45.65 7.27
C VAL A 7 21.09 44.89 7.59
N ALA A 8 19.97 45.59 7.79
CA ALA A 8 18.67 44.95 8.01
C ALA A 8 18.24 44.07 6.82
N ALA A 9 18.44 44.54 5.58
CA ALA A 9 18.13 43.77 4.38
C ALA A 9 19.00 42.51 4.22
N VAL A 10 20.28 42.57 4.61
CA VAL A 10 21.19 41.42 4.57
C VAL A 10 20.83 40.39 5.64
N VAL A 11 20.50 40.83 6.87
CA VAL A 11 20.09 39.93 7.95
C VAL A 11 18.74 39.25 7.63
N LEU A 12 17.80 39.98 7.02
CA LEU A 12 16.51 39.42 6.63
C LEU A 12 16.65 38.37 5.52
N THR A 13 17.51 38.61 4.53
CA THR A 13 17.73 37.67 3.41
C THR A 13 18.53 36.43 3.82
N LEU A 14 19.54 36.57 4.70
CA LEU A 14 20.26 35.41 5.27
C LEU A 14 19.39 34.60 6.26
N GLY A 15 18.59 35.28 7.10
CA GLY A 15 17.69 34.59 8.03
C GLY A 15 16.59 33.79 7.31
N LEU A 16 16.04 34.35 6.22
CA LEU A 16 15.00 33.67 5.45
C LEU A 16 15.56 32.47 4.67
N SER A 17 16.76 32.58 4.09
CA SER A 17 17.39 31.47 3.34
C SER A 17 17.81 30.29 4.23
N ALA A 18 18.25 30.53 5.46
CA ALA A 18 18.55 29.45 6.42
C ALA A 18 17.31 28.63 6.83
N GLY A 19 16.12 29.23 6.80
CA GLY A 19 14.85 28.54 7.05
C GLY A 19 14.38 27.63 5.91
N LEU A 20 14.87 27.85 4.67
CA LEU A 20 14.46 27.05 3.50
C LEU A 20 15.23 25.72 3.34
N VAL A 21 16.37 25.53 4.01
CA VAL A 21 17.19 24.31 3.90
C VAL A 21 16.72 23.20 4.88
N GLY A 22 15.65 23.46 5.63
CA GLY A 22 15.22 22.65 6.77
C GLY A 22 14.06 21.67 6.54
N CYS A 23 13.73 21.27 5.30
CA CYS A 23 12.60 20.36 5.07
C CYS A 23 12.79 18.95 5.69
N GLY A 24 13.93 18.65 6.31
CA GLY A 24 14.14 17.43 7.10
C GLY A 24 14.13 16.12 6.29
N PHE A 25 14.01 16.21 4.96
CA PHE A 25 14.11 15.06 4.06
C PHE A 25 15.54 14.54 4.07
N HIS A 26 15.74 13.42 4.74
CA HIS A 26 16.96 12.65 4.66
C HIS A 26 16.72 11.43 3.79
N LEU A 27 17.74 11.02 3.04
CA LEU A 27 17.70 9.75 2.32
C LEU A 27 17.36 8.64 3.33
N LYS A 28 16.50 7.71 2.92
CA LYS A 28 16.23 6.50 3.70
C LYS A 28 17.54 5.72 3.81
N GLY A 29 18.25 5.90 4.92
CA GLY A 29 19.56 5.32 5.16
C GLY A 29 19.51 3.80 5.14
N THR A 30 20.61 3.17 4.74
CA THR A 30 20.74 1.71 4.61
C THR A 30 21.00 1.00 5.94
N ASN A 31 20.87 1.64 7.11
CA ASN A 31 21.22 1.02 8.40
C ASN A 31 20.37 1.39 9.65
N ALA A 32 20.18 0.35 10.47
CA ALA A 32 19.78 0.20 11.87
C ALA A 32 18.43 0.72 12.43
N GLN A 33 17.76 1.70 11.83
CA GLN A 33 16.41 2.15 12.28
C GLN A 33 15.28 1.77 11.32
N ALA A 34 15.59 1.06 10.23
CA ALA A 34 14.57 0.40 9.44
C ALA A 34 13.80 -0.54 10.38
N THR A 35 12.49 -0.33 10.50
CA THR A 35 11.63 -1.17 11.35
C THR A 35 11.95 -2.64 11.03
N PRO A 36 12.44 -3.44 12.00
CA PRO A 36 12.88 -4.80 11.71
C PRO A 36 11.75 -5.56 11.05
N LEU A 37 12.00 -6.15 9.87
CA LEU A 37 10.98 -6.91 9.17
C LEU A 37 10.55 -8.09 10.05
N VAL A 38 9.32 -8.05 10.57
CA VAL A 38 8.81 -9.11 11.47
C VAL A 38 8.49 -10.37 10.66
N TYR A 39 7.94 -10.19 9.46
CA TYR A 39 7.52 -11.27 8.57
C TYR A 39 8.57 -11.49 7.48
N THR A 40 9.70 -12.11 7.85
CA THR A 40 10.82 -12.32 6.92
C THR A 40 10.57 -13.42 5.89
N LYS A 41 9.74 -14.42 6.23
CA LYS A 41 9.33 -15.49 5.32
C LYS A 41 7.81 -15.53 5.20
N LEU A 42 7.31 -15.44 3.98
CA LEU A 42 5.88 -15.47 3.67
C LEU A 42 5.54 -16.52 2.62
N GLN A 43 4.44 -17.23 2.86
CA GLN A 43 3.70 -17.97 1.86
C GLN A 43 2.51 -17.11 1.41
N LEU A 44 2.31 -16.97 0.10
CA LEU A 44 1.16 -16.26 -0.44
C LEU A 44 -0.01 -17.22 -0.64
N VAL A 45 -1.19 -16.86 -0.13
CA VAL A 45 -2.43 -17.59 -0.38
C VAL A 45 -3.50 -16.59 -0.81
N LEU A 46 -3.88 -16.64 -2.08
CA LEU A 46 -4.84 -15.73 -2.69
C LEU A 46 -6.03 -16.51 -3.29
N PRO A 47 -7.22 -15.88 -3.42
CA PRO A 47 -8.35 -16.49 -4.11
C PRO A 47 -8.09 -16.62 -5.62
N ALA A 48 -8.92 -17.40 -6.32
CA ALA A 48 -8.82 -17.55 -7.78
C ALA A 48 -8.95 -16.21 -8.53
N ASN A 49 -8.37 -16.11 -9.73
CA ASN A 49 -8.38 -14.92 -10.58
C ASN A 49 -7.64 -13.71 -9.99
N THR A 50 -6.55 -13.96 -9.25
CA THR A 50 -5.72 -12.91 -8.63
C THR A 50 -4.24 -13.03 -9.02
N GLU A 51 -3.94 -13.68 -10.15
CA GLU A 51 -2.59 -14.00 -10.61
C GLU A 51 -1.74 -12.73 -10.82
N ASP A 52 -2.36 -11.66 -11.33
CA ASP A 52 -1.72 -10.35 -11.49
C ASP A 52 -1.35 -9.71 -10.15
N LEU A 53 -2.23 -9.83 -9.15
CA LEU A 53 -1.95 -9.34 -7.80
C LEU A 53 -0.82 -10.14 -7.16
N GLU A 54 -0.89 -11.47 -7.24
CA GLU A 54 0.15 -12.36 -6.70
C GLU A 54 1.52 -12.05 -7.30
N LYS A 55 1.60 -11.91 -8.63
CA LYS A 55 2.84 -11.59 -9.33
C LYS A 55 3.43 -10.25 -8.87
N LYS A 56 2.62 -9.18 -8.87
CA LYS A 56 3.08 -7.84 -8.45
C LYS A 56 3.45 -7.81 -6.98
N LEU A 57 2.64 -8.40 -6.13
CA LEU A 57 2.89 -8.49 -4.69
C LEU A 57 4.18 -9.26 -4.40
N SER A 58 4.44 -10.34 -5.13
CA SER A 58 5.68 -11.11 -5.00
C SER A 58 6.92 -10.26 -5.29
N VAL A 59 6.89 -9.48 -6.37
CA VAL A 59 7.98 -8.55 -6.74
C VAL A 59 8.16 -7.49 -5.64
N TYR A 60 7.09 -6.85 -5.18
CA TYR A 60 7.21 -5.82 -4.16
C TYR A 60 7.63 -6.34 -2.79
N LEU A 61 7.21 -7.54 -2.39
CA LEU A 61 7.62 -8.14 -1.12
C LEU A 61 9.10 -8.54 -1.13
N THR A 62 9.53 -9.21 -2.20
CA THR A 62 10.95 -9.59 -2.36
C THR A 62 11.87 -8.38 -2.42
N ALA A 63 11.45 -7.29 -3.08
CA ALA A 63 12.16 -6.01 -3.08
C ALA A 63 12.28 -5.37 -1.68
N THR A 64 11.39 -5.72 -0.73
CA THR A 64 11.49 -5.28 0.68
C THR A 64 12.31 -6.22 1.55
N GLY A 65 12.87 -7.29 1.00
CA GLY A 65 13.67 -8.29 1.73
C GLY A 65 12.87 -9.46 2.30
N VAL A 66 11.58 -9.57 2.00
CA VAL A 66 10.77 -10.74 2.35
C VAL A 66 11.14 -11.91 1.44
N GLN A 67 11.34 -13.08 2.03
CA GLN A 67 11.56 -14.34 1.32
C GLN A 67 10.22 -15.04 1.10
N LEU A 68 9.89 -15.35 -0.15
CA LEU A 68 8.70 -16.13 -0.46
C LEU A 68 9.05 -17.61 -0.42
N SER A 69 8.36 -18.37 0.44
CA SER A 69 8.68 -19.79 0.70
C SER A 69 7.44 -20.55 1.16
N ASN A 70 7.35 -21.82 0.78
CA ASN A 70 6.34 -22.77 1.26
C ASN A 70 6.84 -23.59 2.48
N SER A 71 7.95 -23.20 3.08
CA SER A 71 8.58 -23.89 4.20
C SER A 71 7.70 -23.91 5.47
N SER A 72 8.04 -24.77 6.42
CA SER A 72 7.28 -24.93 7.68
C SER A 72 7.37 -23.71 8.60
N ASP A 73 8.37 -22.85 8.42
CA ASP A 73 8.64 -21.66 9.22
C ASP A 73 8.13 -20.35 8.59
N ALA A 74 7.48 -20.41 7.42
CA ALA A 74 6.90 -19.24 6.77
C ALA A 74 5.51 -18.91 7.36
N TYR A 75 5.26 -17.62 7.62
CA TYR A 75 3.91 -17.14 7.91
C TYR A 75 3.07 -17.14 6.63
N VAL A 76 1.75 -17.18 6.76
CA VAL A 76 0.85 -17.16 5.61
C VAL A 76 0.28 -15.75 5.44
N LEU A 77 0.56 -15.10 4.32
CA LEU A 77 -0.17 -13.91 3.89
C LEU A 77 -1.41 -14.36 3.13
N ARG A 78 -2.56 -14.31 3.79
CA ARG A 78 -3.84 -14.70 3.20
C ARG A 78 -4.62 -13.48 2.73
N VAL A 79 -4.99 -13.48 1.45
CA VAL A 79 -6.02 -12.58 0.93
C VAL A 79 -7.37 -13.24 1.17
N LEU A 80 -8.20 -12.59 2.00
CA LEU A 80 -9.53 -13.04 2.40
C LEU A 80 -10.59 -12.64 1.37
N ASP A 81 -10.42 -11.47 0.75
CA ASP A 81 -11.39 -10.88 -0.16
C ASP A 81 -10.70 -10.06 -1.25
N TYR A 82 -11.17 -10.21 -2.49
CA TYR A 82 -10.66 -9.49 -3.66
C TYR A 82 -11.87 -9.06 -4.52
N LYS A 83 -12.19 -7.76 -4.49
CA LYS A 83 -13.40 -7.19 -5.08
C LYS A 83 -13.09 -6.07 -6.05
N PRO A 84 -12.90 -6.37 -7.35
CA PRO A 84 -12.94 -5.37 -8.40
C PRO A 84 -14.41 -4.97 -8.67
N VAL A 85 -14.66 -3.67 -8.76
CA VAL A 85 -15.98 -3.10 -9.02
C VAL A 85 -15.86 -2.02 -10.09
N ARG A 86 -16.76 -2.08 -11.08
CA ARG A 86 -16.94 -1.06 -12.11
C ARG A 86 -18.31 -0.43 -11.93
N HIS A 87 -18.37 0.88 -11.83
CA HIS A 87 -19.60 1.66 -11.79
C HIS A 87 -19.64 2.64 -12.94
N GLU A 88 -20.78 2.73 -13.61
CA GLU A 88 -21.03 3.72 -14.64
C GLU A 88 -21.93 4.81 -14.05
N LEU A 89 -21.45 6.05 -14.14
CA LEU A 89 -22.10 7.23 -13.61
C LEU A 89 -22.66 8.00 -14.81
N ASN A 90 -23.98 7.93 -14.97
CA ASN A 90 -24.67 8.54 -16.09
C ASN A 90 -25.02 10.00 -15.76
N GLY A 91 -24.37 10.94 -16.46
CA GLY A 91 -24.65 12.37 -16.43
C GLY A 91 -24.67 12.98 -17.84
N LYS A 92 -24.27 14.25 -17.99
CA LYS A 92 -24.05 14.86 -19.33
C LYS A 92 -22.91 14.18 -20.10
N LEU A 93 -21.96 13.59 -19.36
CA LEU A 93 -20.90 12.70 -19.86
C LEU A 93 -21.03 11.37 -19.11
N VAL A 94 -20.66 10.25 -19.75
CA VAL A 94 -20.57 8.94 -19.10
C VAL A 94 -19.21 8.82 -18.44
N GLU A 95 -19.19 8.77 -17.11
CA GLU A 95 -17.97 8.51 -16.33
C GLU A 95 -18.00 7.08 -15.80
N THR A 96 -16.89 6.37 -15.98
CA THR A 96 -16.69 5.02 -15.42
C THR A 96 -15.75 5.11 -14.23
N LEU A 97 -16.22 4.66 -13.07
CA LEU A 97 -15.44 4.54 -11.84
C LEU A 97 -15.03 3.07 -11.62
N LEU A 98 -13.73 2.83 -11.52
CA LEU A 98 -13.14 1.56 -11.14
C LEU A 98 -12.70 1.61 -9.69
N ARG A 99 -13.01 0.55 -8.94
CA ARG A 99 -12.57 0.36 -7.56
C ARG A 99 -12.04 -1.06 -7.39
N LEU A 100 -10.94 -1.20 -6.66
CA LEU A 100 -10.45 -2.48 -6.19
C LEU A 100 -10.35 -2.44 -4.67
N SER A 101 -11.06 -3.35 -4.00
CA SER A 101 -10.99 -3.57 -2.56
C SER A 101 -10.34 -4.92 -2.27
N VAL A 102 -9.30 -4.94 -1.45
CA VAL A 102 -8.61 -6.18 -1.06
C VAL A 102 -8.51 -6.25 0.45
N THR A 103 -9.01 -7.34 1.02
CA THR A 103 -8.90 -7.62 2.47
C THR A 103 -7.93 -8.76 2.69
N PHE A 104 -6.96 -8.58 3.58
CA PHE A 104 -5.92 -9.58 3.85
C PHE A 104 -5.52 -9.60 5.33
N GLN A 105 -4.86 -10.68 5.72
CA GLN A 105 -4.26 -10.83 7.05
C GLN A 105 -3.02 -11.72 6.99
N ILE A 106 -2.24 -11.71 8.06
CA ILE A 106 -1.17 -12.67 8.31
C ILE A 106 -1.68 -13.74 9.28
N GLU A 107 -1.45 -14.99 8.93
CA GLU A 107 -1.75 -16.18 9.73
C GLU A 107 -0.46 -16.93 10.09
N ASP A 108 -0.53 -17.73 11.14
CA ASP A 108 0.42 -18.81 11.35
C ASP A 108 0.17 -19.95 10.35
N LYS A 109 1.01 -20.98 10.40
CA LYS A 109 0.89 -22.14 9.51
C LYS A 109 -0.34 -22.99 9.81
N GLN A 110 -0.88 -22.90 11.01
CA GLN A 110 -2.09 -23.60 11.45
C GLN A 110 -3.37 -22.87 10.99
N GLY A 111 -3.24 -21.67 10.40
CA GLY A 111 -4.35 -20.84 9.95
C GLY A 111 -4.92 -19.92 11.04
N ASN A 112 -4.26 -19.80 12.19
CA ASN A 112 -4.68 -18.84 13.20
C ASN A 112 -4.22 -17.43 12.81
N PRO A 113 -5.09 -16.41 12.93
CA PRO A 113 -4.74 -15.04 12.59
C PRO A 113 -3.71 -14.48 13.59
N ILE A 114 -2.59 -13.98 13.06
CA ILE A 114 -1.57 -13.23 13.80
C ILE A 114 -1.86 -11.73 13.76
N THR A 115 -2.52 -11.27 12.70
CA THR A 115 -2.99 -9.89 12.54
C THR A 115 -4.49 -9.84 12.34
N GLU A 116 -5.12 -8.73 12.71
CA GLU A 116 -6.52 -8.48 12.33
C GLU A 116 -6.62 -8.30 10.79
N PRO A 117 -7.76 -8.67 10.18
CA PRO A 117 -8.06 -8.37 8.79
C PRO A 117 -7.89 -6.88 8.47
N ARG A 118 -7.24 -6.58 7.34
CA ARG A 118 -7.08 -5.21 6.85
C ARG A 118 -7.55 -5.09 5.41
N THR A 119 -8.38 -4.08 5.17
CA THR A 119 -8.88 -3.75 3.83
C THR A 119 -8.14 -2.54 3.25
N LEU A 120 -7.68 -2.68 2.01
CA LEU A 120 -7.12 -1.61 1.20
C LEU A 120 -8.01 -1.36 -0.01
N ASN A 121 -8.06 -0.09 -0.42
CA ASN A 121 -8.90 0.37 -1.52
C ASN A 121 -8.06 1.21 -2.48
N ALA A 122 -8.26 0.98 -3.78
CA ALA A 122 -7.75 1.82 -4.84
C ALA A 122 -8.89 2.15 -5.81
N SER A 123 -8.89 3.36 -6.38
CA SER A 123 -9.88 3.75 -7.37
C SER A 123 -9.29 4.64 -8.47
N ARG A 124 -9.88 4.57 -9.66
CA ARG A 124 -9.61 5.43 -10.81
C ARG A 124 -10.91 5.67 -11.56
N SER A 125 -11.07 6.84 -12.17
CA SER A 125 -12.18 7.08 -13.09
C SER A 125 -11.67 7.51 -14.46
N TYR A 126 -12.47 7.25 -15.48
CA TYR A 126 -12.23 7.67 -16.85
C TYR A 126 -13.55 7.99 -17.54
N GLN A 127 -13.48 8.84 -18.57
CA GLN A 127 -14.63 9.12 -19.43
C GLN A 127 -14.55 8.21 -20.65
N TYR A 128 -15.66 7.51 -20.92
CA TYR A 128 -15.75 6.60 -22.05
C TYR A 128 -16.70 7.17 -23.10
N ASP A 129 -16.20 7.40 -24.32
CA ASP A 129 -17.03 7.76 -25.47
C ASP A 129 -17.40 6.49 -26.26
N VAL A 130 -18.67 6.09 -26.12
CA VAL A 130 -19.28 4.94 -26.80
C VAL A 130 -19.25 5.04 -28.33
N ALA A 131 -18.93 6.22 -28.91
CA ALA A 131 -18.85 6.42 -30.35
C ALA A 131 -17.55 5.90 -30.98
N THR A 132 -16.57 5.46 -30.19
CA THR A 132 -15.31 4.93 -30.71
C THR A 132 -15.42 3.43 -31.01
N VAL A 133 -15.24 3.06 -32.28
CA VAL A 133 -15.37 1.71 -32.84
C VAL A 133 -14.19 0.82 -32.42
N ASN A 134 -14.00 0.61 -31.12
CA ASN A 134 -12.98 -0.28 -30.58
C ASN A 134 -13.64 -1.28 -29.63
N THR A 135 -13.71 -2.53 -30.05
CA THR A 135 -14.42 -3.63 -29.37
C THR A 135 -13.73 -4.12 -28.09
N ASP A 136 -12.56 -3.58 -27.76
CA ASP A 136 -11.81 -3.92 -26.55
C ASP A 136 -11.57 -2.66 -25.70
N ASP A 137 -12.07 -2.66 -24.45
CA ASP A 137 -11.93 -1.54 -23.50
C ASP A 137 -10.50 -1.53 -22.93
N GLN A 138 -9.55 -1.05 -23.76
CA GLN A 138 -8.13 -0.97 -23.42
C GLN A 138 -7.88 -0.09 -22.19
N GLN A 139 -8.68 0.97 -22.02
CA GLN A 139 -8.58 1.86 -20.86
C GLN A 139 -8.96 1.12 -19.58
N TYR A 140 -10.05 0.35 -19.59
CA TYR A 140 -10.43 -0.50 -18.46
C TYR A 140 -9.31 -1.46 -18.07
N LYS A 141 -8.72 -2.17 -19.05
CA LYS A 141 -7.63 -3.13 -18.79
C LYS A 141 -6.41 -2.43 -18.18
N TYR A 142 -5.98 -1.31 -18.76
CA TYR A 142 -4.85 -0.54 -18.27
C TYR A 142 -5.07 0.00 -16.85
N LEU A 143 -6.22 0.63 -16.59
CA LEU A 143 -6.53 1.19 -15.27
C LEU A 143 -6.71 0.10 -14.23
N SER A 144 -7.29 -1.05 -14.58
CA SER A 144 -7.37 -2.21 -13.68
C SER A 144 -5.98 -2.69 -13.26
N GLN A 145 -5.02 -2.74 -14.19
CA GLN A 145 -3.63 -3.08 -13.85
C GLN A 145 -2.97 -2.06 -12.92
N ILE A 146 -3.28 -0.77 -13.05
CA ILE A 146 -2.82 0.27 -12.12
C ILE A 146 -3.42 0.05 -10.72
N LEU A 147 -4.71 -0.25 -10.62
CA LEU A 147 -5.34 -0.52 -9.32
C LEU A 147 -4.69 -1.70 -8.60
N ILE A 148 -4.38 -2.78 -9.32
CA ILE A 148 -3.68 -3.94 -8.77
C ILE A 148 -2.27 -3.56 -8.31
N ASP A 149 -1.56 -2.73 -9.09
CA ASP A 149 -0.23 -2.22 -8.71
C ASP A 149 -0.27 -1.41 -7.41
N ASP A 150 -1.19 -0.46 -7.33
CA ASP A 150 -1.38 0.40 -6.16
C ASP A 150 -1.64 -0.43 -4.91
N ILE A 151 -2.51 -1.43 -5.00
CA ILE A 151 -2.81 -2.34 -3.88
C ILE A 151 -1.59 -3.16 -3.50
N ALA A 152 -0.91 -3.79 -4.45
CA ALA A 152 0.26 -4.63 -4.19
C ALA A 152 1.37 -3.84 -3.48
N GLN A 153 1.64 -2.61 -3.95
CA GLN A 153 2.58 -1.72 -3.30
C GLN A 153 2.14 -1.32 -1.89
N GLN A 154 0.86 -0.99 -1.69
CA GLN A 154 0.35 -0.63 -0.36
C GLN A 154 0.44 -1.80 0.62
N MET A 155 0.10 -3.02 0.20
CA MET A 155 0.25 -4.24 1.00
C MET A 155 1.71 -4.44 1.41
N SER A 156 2.63 -4.46 0.45
CA SER A 156 4.07 -4.63 0.71
C SER A 156 4.60 -3.58 1.70
N ARG A 157 4.26 -2.30 1.51
CA ARG A 157 4.68 -1.22 2.42
C ARG A 157 4.16 -1.41 3.84
N GLN A 158 2.90 -1.83 4.01
CA GLN A 158 2.33 -2.02 5.35
C GLN A 158 2.93 -3.22 6.08
N ILE A 159 3.22 -4.29 5.34
CA ILE A 159 3.91 -5.47 5.85
C ILE A 159 5.34 -5.09 6.25
N ALA A 160 6.10 -4.47 5.35
CA ALA A 160 7.49 -4.10 5.60
C ALA A 160 7.65 -3.08 6.74
N ALA A 161 6.64 -2.23 6.96
CA ALA A 161 6.63 -1.27 8.07
C ALA A 161 5.99 -1.80 9.36
N ASN A 162 5.62 -3.09 9.42
CA ASN A 162 4.90 -3.73 10.53
C ASN A 162 3.68 -2.93 11.02
N ARG A 163 2.93 -2.33 10.08
CA ARG A 163 1.75 -1.50 10.37
C ARG A 163 0.46 -2.29 10.45
N LEU A 164 0.56 -3.62 10.55
CA LEU A 164 -0.59 -4.51 10.67
C LEU A 164 -0.94 -4.65 12.16
N PRO A 165 -2.17 -4.32 12.58
CA PRO A 165 -2.60 -4.53 13.94
C PRO A 165 -2.55 -6.02 14.28
N LYS A 166 -1.99 -6.37 15.45
CA LYS A 166 -1.94 -7.75 15.94
C LYS A 166 -3.36 -8.25 16.22
N ALA A 167 -3.62 -9.51 15.92
CA ALA A 167 -4.87 -10.16 16.28
C ALA A 167 -5.04 -10.11 17.80
N ARG A 168 -6.24 -9.79 18.29
CA ARG A 168 -6.55 -9.87 19.71
C ARG A 168 -6.52 -11.34 20.12
N THR A 169 -5.52 -11.73 20.88
CA THR A 169 -5.61 -12.99 21.64
C THR A 169 -6.76 -12.82 22.62
N LEU A 170 -7.84 -13.59 22.44
CA LEU A 170 -8.83 -13.82 23.49
C LEU A 170 -8.08 -14.49 24.63
N SER A 171 -7.48 -13.69 25.50
CA SER A 171 -6.96 -14.13 26.77
C SER A 171 -8.19 -14.51 27.59
N THR A 172 -8.56 -15.78 27.54
CA THR A 172 -9.35 -16.40 28.60
C THR A 172 -8.54 -16.23 29.88
N GLN A 173 -8.75 -15.11 30.58
CA GLN A 173 -8.29 -14.98 31.94
C GLN A 173 -8.97 -16.09 32.74
N PRO A 174 -8.24 -16.97 33.44
CA PRO A 174 -8.88 -17.82 34.41
C PRO A 174 -9.47 -16.90 35.48
N VAL A 175 -10.79 -16.96 35.63
CA VAL A 175 -11.48 -16.38 36.79
C VAL A 175 -10.83 -17.03 38.00
N ALA A 176 -10.03 -16.26 38.73
CA ALA A 176 -9.52 -16.68 40.02
C ALA A 176 -10.73 -16.97 40.92
N GLN A 177 -10.72 -18.15 41.51
CA GLN A 177 -11.71 -18.69 42.43
C GLN A 177 -11.90 -17.80 43.66
#